data_AF-A0A6B2XDV6-F1
#
_entry.id   AF-A0A6B2XDV6-F1
#
_cell.length_a   1.000
_cell.length_b   1.000
_cell.length_c   1.000
_cell.angle_alpha   90.00
_cell.angle_beta   90.00
_cell.angle_gamma   90.00
#
_symmetry.space_group_name_H-M   'P 1'
#
loop_
_entity.id
_entity.type
_entity.pdbx_description
1 polymer ?
#
loop_
_entity_poly.entity_id
_entity_poly.type
_entity_poly.pdbx_seq_one_letter_code
_entity_poly.pdbx_strand_id
1 'polypeptide(L)'
;MGKASRKKQERRSRRAAPGEIGTGGDPQNVSADALEALLRSNAPDELSLAGAYAFGYLALAAAQLNEDVPDWFHSIDPLDTLFLGTAWPKAFVDELQFANARDAWLRLLHGTVHGKGIERFVRETVAASEELEMPVDDGEFLLALTGRLASAGLDRRRLPRRLLPGAALQGCRAVCGPSPDLRLPEPPEDAKERVRQFWKETAESSWTGSTPRAILRNGLRRFKEQGLPVKKESALLLGALYAALLTKPGEPLDDMGEHAWTWAMSLDETSSLVPVLDILALAPELGLSVTETLGRLFAVPAFTQPIPSEALIWTSSPGLALPRLAFELGVTEVSTVDRTITPDLLDWVGMHARMDLSTTVRRRDVDDETSDDGPQDEDGPPAESDGQWDERREAVRVAALNKVRKKSGKTAASPGRSRPPVERIWNADGSSVVRFDEHRWQKLADGMEGLCREFREKFGREPGPDDPLFFDPDADEPMPLSREHFDDMLRDVADRAVEHGVDPAFLHAWREVGYVVTEENMSMFTAAEVLTFSRAVARYRQGRE
;
A
#
# COMPACT_ATOMS: atom_id res chain seq x y z
N MET A 1 62.37 17.84 21.06
CA MET A 1 60.93 17.47 21.12
C MET A 1 60.11 18.75 21.01
N GLY A 2 59.20 18.90 20.03
CA GLY A 2 58.39 20.15 19.96
C GLY A 2 57.84 20.64 18.61
N LYS A 3 57.78 19.84 17.54
CA LYS A 3 57.12 20.25 16.27
C LYS A 3 55.90 19.41 15.88
N ALA A 4 55.74 18.21 16.45
CA ALA A 4 54.60 17.33 16.17
C ALA A 4 53.32 17.68 16.96
N SER A 5 53.44 18.41 18.09
CA SER A 5 52.29 18.71 18.96
C SER A 5 51.43 19.88 18.45
N ARG A 6 52.04 20.91 17.84
CA ARG A 6 51.31 22.09 17.32
C ARG A 6 50.38 21.75 16.14
N LYS A 7 50.82 20.86 15.24
CA LYS A 7 50.03 20.44 14.07
C LYS A 7 48.82 19.56 14.44
N LYS A 8 48.83 18.92 15.61
CA LYS A 8 47.71 18.12 16.13
C LYS A 8 46.69 18.99 16.88
N GLN A 9 47.13 20.13 17.44
CA GLN A 9 46.26 21.08 18.13
C GLN A 9 45.51 21.99 17.14
N GLU A 10 46.16 22.44 16.05
CA GLU A 10 45.50 23.15 14.94
C GLU A 10 44.45 22.30 14.20
N ARG A 11 44.65 20.97 14.13
CA ARG A 11 43.67 20.04 13.56
C ARG A 11 42.48 19.76 14.48
N ARG A 12 42.60 20.02 15.78
CA ARG A 12 41.51 19.88 16.75
C ARG A 12 40.68 21.16 16.86
N SER A 13 41.28 22.34 16.75
CA SER A 13 40.54 23.61 16.70
C SER A 13 39.76 23.83 15.41
N ARG A 14 40.10 23.14 14.31
CA ARG A 14 39.25 23.08 13.09
C ARG A 14 38.09 22.08 13.15
N ARG A 15 37.98 21.29 14.23
CA ARG A 15 36.97 20.21 14.36
C ARG A 15 35.95 20.50 15.47
N ALA A 16 35.96 21.71 16.02
CA ALA A 16 35.03 22.19 17.03
C ALA A 16 34.70 23.66 16.75
N ALA A 17 34.00 23.90 15.64
CA ALA A 17 33.19 25.08 15.43
C ALA A 17 31.91 24.58 14.74
N PRO A 18 30.72 24.79 15.32
CA PRO A 18 29.48 24.73 14.55
C PRO A 18 29.66 25.75 13.41
N GLY A 19 29.41 25.34 12.17
CA GLY A 19 29.44 26.28 11.06
C GLY A 19 28.43 27.37 11.35
N GLU A 20 28.91 28.58 11.61
CA GLU A 20 28.11 29.78 11.44
C GLU A 20 27.58 29.74 10.01
N ILE A 21 26.26 29.63 9.89
CA ILE A 21 25.53 29.84 8.65
C ILE A 21 25.93 31.23 8.17
N GLY A 22 26.70 31.28 7.08
CA GLY A 22 27.00 32.52 6.39
C GLY A 22 25.69 33.14 5.94
N THR A 23 25.24 34.15 6.67
CA THR A 23 24.10 34.99 6.34
C THR A 23 24.44 35.81 5.10
N GLY A 24 23.89 35.42 3.94
CA GLY A 24 24.03 36.21 2.72
C GLY A 24 23.69 35.55 1.38
N GLY A 25 23.31 34.27 1.35
CA GLY A 25 22.79 33.61 0.15
C GLY A 25 21.33 33.18 0.36
N ASP A 26 20.49 33.40 -0.65
CA ASP A 26 19.13 32.86 -0.69
C ASP A 26 19.20 31.32 -0.57
N PRO A 27 18.52 30.68 0.42
CA PRO A 27 18.49 29.23 0.57
C PRO A 27 18.09 28.47 -0.71
N GLN A 28 17.27 29.10 -1.55
CA GLN A 28 16.87 28.54 -2.84
C GLN A 28 18.05 28.48 -3.82
N ASN A 29 18.91 29.51 -3.84
CA ASN A 29 20.10 29.54 -4.71
C ASN A 29 21.14 28.49 -4.29
N VAL A 30 21.32 28.28 -2.98
CA VAL A 30 22.25 27.25 -2.46
C VAL A 30 21.79 25.84 -2.84
N SER A 31 20.48 25.60 -2.86
CA SER A 31 19.89 24.30 -3.22
C SER A 31 19.94 24.04 -4.71
N ALA A 32 19.69 25.06 -5.54
CA ALA A 32 19.86 24.98 -6.99
C ALA A 32 21.32 24.71 -7.39
N ASP A 33 22.28 25.39 -6.76
CA ASP A 33 23.72 25.16 -6.97
C ASP A 33 24.13 23.73 -6.60
N ALA A 34 23.58 23.20 -5.50
CA ALA A 34 23.82 21.83 -5.06
C ALA A 34 23.25 20.81 -6.06
N LEU A 35 22.02 21.03 -6.56
CA LEU A 35 21.41 20.22 -7.60
C LEU A 35 22.28 20.18 -8.85
N GLU A 36 22.72 21.34 -9.34
CA GLU A 36 23.57 21.42 -10.54
C GLU A 36 24.92 20.72 -10.32
N ALA A 37 25.55 20.90 -9.16
CA ALA A 37 26.79 20.24 -8.81
C ALA A 37 26.63 18.71 -8.74
N LEU A 38 25.52 18.20 -8.20
CA LEU A 38 25.21 16.77 -8.14
C LEU A 38 25.01 16.19 -9.54
N LEU A 39 24.25 16.86 -10.41
CA LEU A 39 24.04 16.44 -11.79
C LEU A 39 25.36 16.43 -12.59
N ARG A 40 26.22 17.44 -12.43
CA ARG A 40 27.53 17.50 -13.11
C ARG A 40 28.52 16.43 -12.63
N SER A 41 28.41 16.00 -11.37
CA SER A 41 29.36 15.06 -10.74
C SER A 41 28.88 13.60 -10.74
N ASN A 42 27.72 13.32 -11.35
CA ASN A 42 27.14 11.98 -11.44
C ASN A 42 26.85 11.64 -12.92
N ALA A 43 27.02 10.38 -13.26
CA ALA A 43 26.57 9.82 -14.53
C ALA A 43 25.57 8.68 -14.24
N PRO A 44 24.67 8.32 -15.18
CA PRO A 44 23.65 7.29 -14.97
C PRO A 44 24.18 5.93 -14.47
N ASP A 45 25.44 5.60 -14.78
CA ASP A 45 26.12 4.36 -14.42
C ASP A 45 27.10 4.51 -13.23
N GLU A 46 27.20 5.71 -12.65
CA GLU A 46 28.05 6.09 -11.52
C GLU A 46 27.29 7.00 -10.52
N LEU A 47 26.07 6.61 -10.17
CA LEU A 47 25.20 7.39 -9.27
C LEU A 47 25.61 7.21 -7.81
N SER A 48 25.67 8.30 -7.05
CA SER A 48 25.54 8.28 -5.59
C SER A 48 24.06 8.39 -5.18
N LEU A 49 23.73 8.26 -3.90
CA LEU A 49 22.33 8.42 -3.46
C LEU A 49 21.83 9.86 -3.66
N ALA A 50 22.67 10.86 -3.31
CA ALA A 50 22.35 12.26 -3.57
C ALA A 50 22.28 12.56 -5.08
N GLY A 51 23.16 11.93 -5.88
CA GLY A 51 23.12 12.04 -7.34
C GLY A 51 21.87 11.42 -7.94
N ALA A 52 21.49 10.22 -7.51
CA ALA A 52 20.27 9.56 -7.94
C ALA A 52 19.03 10.43 -7.61
N TYR A 53 18.95 10.95 -6.38
CA TYR A 53 17.89 11.88 -6.01
C TYR A 53 17.82 13.10 -6.94
N ALA A 54 18.97 13.74 -7.24
CA ALA A 54 19.05 14.85 -8.17
C ALA A 54 18.57 14.49 -9.60
N PHE A 55 18.94 13.32 -10.11
CA PHE A 55 18.47 12.81 -11.40
C PHE A 55 16.97 12.52 -11.39
N GLY A 56 16.44 12.02 -10.27
CA GLY A 56 15.00 11.82 -10.09
C GLY A 56 14.24 13.13 -10.10
N TYR A 57 14.72 14.14 -9.37
CA TYR A 57 14.12 15.47 -9.40
C TYR A 57 14.13 16.08 -10.81
N LEU A 58 15.23 15.92 -11.55
CA LEU A 58 15.30 16.33 -12.95
C LEU A 58 14.31 15.56 -13.83
N ALA A 59 14.12 14.26 -13.60
CA ALA A 59 13.14 13.45 -14.32
C ALA A 59 11.71 13.97 -14.12
N LEU A 60 11.35 14.40 -12.90
CA LEU A 60 10.06 15.01 -12.60
C LEU A 60 9.88 16.34 -13.32
N ALA A 61 10.88 17.22 -13.25
CA ALA A 61 10.85 18.50 -13.95
C ALA A 61 10.77 18.31 -15.47
N ALA A 62 11.51 17.35 -16.02
CA ALA A 62 11.46 17.01 -17.44
C ALA A 62 10.09 16.46 -17.84
N ALA A 63 9.47 15.63 -16.99
CA ALA A 63 8.11 15.16 -17.21
C ALA A 63 7.16 16.36 -17.25
N GLN A 64 7.15 17.24 -16.24
CA GLN A 64 6.28 18.43 -16.19
C GLN A 64 6.34 19.36 -17.41
N LEU A 65 7.46 19.36 -18.15
CA LEU A 65 7.60 20.13 -19.39
C LEU A 65 7.01 19.43 -20.61
N ASN A 66 6.82 18.11 -20.56
CA ASN A 66 6.14 17.34 -21.58
C ASN A 66 4.65 17.23 -21.18
N GLU A 67 3.72 17.53 -22.08
CA GLU A 67 2.27 17.51 -21.79
C GLU A 67 1.72 16.11 -21.45
N ASP A 68 2.57 15.07 -21.50
CA ASP A 68 2.25 13.66 -21.28
C ASP A 68 2.93 13.13 -19.99
N VAL A 69 2.60 13.74 -18.85
CA VAL A 69 3.08 13.32 -17.52
C VAL A 69 2.19 12.20 -16.98
N PRO A 70 2.77 11.08 -16.50
CA PRO A 70 1.99 10.08 -15.79
C PRO A 70 1.32 10.69 -14.57
N ASP A 71 0.01 10.50 -14.44
CA ASP A 71 -0.79 11.21 -13.44
C ASP A 71 -0.24 11.02 -12.03
N TRP A 72 0.29 9.85 -11.67
CA TRP A 72 0.84 9.57 -10.33
C TRP A 72 2.12 10.33 -9.93
N PHE A 73 2.75 11.11 -10.82
CA PHE A 73 3.99 11.84 -10.51
C PHE A 73 3.82 12.88 -9.39
N HIS A 74 2.61 13.38 -9.15
CA HIS A 74 2.31 14.30 -8.04
C HIS A 74 2.19 13.59 -6.69
N SER A 75 2.11 12.26 -6.67
CA SER A 75 1.89 11.46 -5.46
C SER A 75 3.18 10.82 -4.92
N ILE A 76 4.35 11.24 -5.40
CA ILE A 76 5.63 10.62 -5.04
C ILE A 76 6.23 11.22 -3.77
N ASP A 77 7.02 10.42 -3.05
CA ASP A 77 7.84 10.91 -1.93
C ASP A 77 9.34 11.06 -2.31
N PRO A 78 10.20 11.56 -1.40
CA PRO A 78 11.63 11.67 -1.67
C PRO A 78 12.34 10.35 -2.00
N LEU A 79 11.88 9.22 -1.45
CA LEU A 79 12.46 7.91 -1.70
C LEU A 79 12.03 7.37 -3.08
N ASP A 80 10.81 7.69 -3.52
CA ASP A 80 10.36 7.50 -4.90
C ASP A 80 11.19 8.31 -5.88
N THR A 81 11.42 9.58 -5.57
CA THR A 81 12.27 10.47 -6.37
C THR A 81 13.67 9.88 -6.49
N LEU A 82 14.25 9.39 -5.39
CA LEU A 82 15.54 8.71 -5.41
C LEU A 82 15.52 7.47 -6.31
N PHE A 83 14.50 6.61 -6.19
CA PHE A 83 14.39 5.41 -7.01
C PHE A 83 14.22 5.75 -8.49
N LEU A 84 13.36 6.70 -8.82
CA LEU A 84 13.13 7.20 -10.18
C LEU A 84 14.46 7.60 -10.84
N GLY A 85 15.30 8.36 -10.13
CA GLY A 85 16.60 8.76 -10.64
C GLY A 85 17.60 7.61 -10.79
N THR A 86 17.50 6.53 -9.99
CA THR A 86 18.29 5.31 -10.23
C THR A 86 17.81 4.47 -11.41
N ALA A 87 16.52 4.56 -11.76
CA ALA A 87 15.91 3.80 -12.83
C ALA A 87 15.92 4.55 -14.18
N TRP A 88 16.07 5.88 -14.16
CA TRP A 88 16.03 6.73 -15.34
C TRP A 88 17.02 6.29 -16.44
N PRO A 89 16.63 6.25 -17.73
CA PRO A 89 15.37 6.73 -18.31
C PRO A 89 14.29 5.64 -18.48
N LYS A 90 14.30 4.58 -17.66
CA LYS A 90 13.29 3.51 -17.76
C LYS A 90 11.88 4.07 -17.54
N ALA A 91 10.99 3.81 -18.50
CA ALA A 91 9.55 4.03 -18.34
C ALA A 91 8.93 2.84 -17.57
N PHE A 92 7.96 3.16 -16.72
CA PHE A 92 7.09 2.19 -16.07
C PHE A 92 5.71 2.27 -16.73
N VAL A 93 5.04 1.13 -16.82
CA VAL A 93 3.70 1.03 -17.44
C VAL A 93 2.69 1.86 -16.65
N ASP A 94 2.75 1.77 -15.33
CA ASP A 94 1.82 2.38 -14.39
C ASP A 94 2.51 2.62 -13.03
N GLU A 95 1.81 3.30 -12.12
CA GLU A 95 2.25 3.59 -10.76
C GLU A 95 2.51 2.32 -9.93
N LEU A 96 1.78 1.27 -10.23
CA LEU A 96 1.73 0.03 -9.48
C LEU A 96 2.99 -0.80 -9.76
N GLN A 97 3.41 -0.85 -11.03
CA GLN A 97 4.67 -1.41 -11.49
C GLN A 97 5.85 -0.60 -10.95
N PHE A 98 5.76 0.74 -10.96
CA PHE A 98 6.78 1.60 -10.35
C PHE A 98 6.97 1.28 -8.86
N ALA A 99 5.89 1.28 -8.09
CA ALA A 99 5.93 1.03 -6.64
C ALA A 99 6.43 -0.38 -6.32
N ASN A 100 6.01 -1.40 -7.06
CA ASN A 100 6.50 -2.77 -6.89
C ASN A 100 7.98 -2.91 -7.21
N ALA A 101 8.46 -2.27 -8.29
CA ALA A 101 9.87 -2.29 -8.67
C ALA A 101 10.74 -1.61 -7.60
N ARG A 102 10.28 -0.47 -7.08
CA ARG A 102 10.91 0.26 -5.98
C ARG A 102 11.01 -0.62 -4.73
N ASP A 103 9.90 -1.21 -4.30
CA ASP A 103 9.86 -2.04 -3.09
C ASP A 103 10.77 -3.27 -3.22
N ALA A 104 10.81 -3.90 -4.38
CA ALA A 104 11.74 -5.00 -4.67
C ALA A 104 13.21 -4.54 -4.60
N TRP A 105 13.51 -3.37 -5.15
CA TRP A 105 14.87 -2.80 -5.10
C TRP A 105 15.30 -2.47 -3.67
N LEU A 106 14.42 -1.85 -2.87
CA LEU A 106 14.69 -1.57 -1.45
C LEU A 106 14.95 -2.86 -0.66
N ARG A 107 14.18 -3.92 -0.91
CA ARG A 107 14.41 -5.25 -0.30
C ARG A 107 15.77 -5.83 -0.69
N LEU A 108 16.21 -5.71 -1.94
CA LEU A 108 17.54 -6.15 -2.37
C LEU A 108 18.68 -5.37 -1.69
N LEU A 109 18.46 -4.10 -1.38
CA LEU A 109 19.43 -3.27 -0.67
C LEU A 109 19.44 -3.52 0.84
N HIS A 110 18.36 -4.07 1.41
CA HIS A 110 18.22 -4.32 2.83
C HIS A 110 19.39 -5.16 3.38
N GLY A 111 19.89 -4.79 4.57
CA GLY A 111 21.03 -5.46 5.20
C GLY A 111 22.40 -5.21 4.55
N THR A 112 22.47 -4.53 3.40
CA THR A 112 23.74 -4.18 2.74
C THR A 112 24.28 -2.83 3.23
N VAL A 113 25.53 -2.51 2.88
CA VAL A 113 26.11 -1.18 3.11
C VAL A 113 25.35 -0.07 2.36
N HIS A 114 24.74 -0.39 1.21
CA HIS A 114 23.93 0.57 0.46
C HIS A 114 22.53 0.74 1.09
N GLY A 115 21.96 -0.32 1.66
CA GLY A 115 20.76 -0.25 2.51
C GLY A 115 20.94 0.72 3.68
N LYS A 116 22.07 0.66 4.38
CA LYS A 116 22.41 1.66 5.42
C LYS A 116 22.49 3.09 4.89
N GLY A 117 22.83 3.25 3.61
CA GLY A 117 22.78 4.54 2.92
C GLY A 117 21.35 5.03 2.71
N ILE A 118 20.44 4.14 2.35
CA ILE A 118 18.99 4.43 2.23
C ILE A 118 18.40 4.76 3.59
N GLU A 119 18.70 3.99 4.64
CA GLU A 119 18.24 4.31 6.01
C GLU A 119 18.72 5.69 6.46
N ARG A 120 19.97 6.03 6.11
CA ARG A 120 20.51 7.36 6.38
C ARG A 120 19.80 8.44 5.55
N PHE A 121 19.53 8.18 4.27
CA PHE A 121 18.74 9.08 3.43
C PHE A 121 17.41 9.40 4.11
N VAL A 122 16.64 8.38 4.52
CA VAL A 122 15.34 8.59 5.18
C VAL A 122 15.47 9.41 6.46
N ARG A 123 16.46 9.12 7.32
CA ARG A 123 16.70 9.90 8.54
C ARG A 123 17.02 11.38 8.25
N GLU A 124 17.84 11.65 7.24
CA GLU A 124 18.18 13.02 6.85
C GLU A 124 16.98 13.74 6.24
N THR A 125 16.13 13.04 5.49
CA THR A 125 14.91 13.60 4.92
C THR A 125 13.90 13.97 6.00
N VAL A 126 13.58 13.04 6.91
CA VAL A 126 12.64 13.32 8.02
C VAL A 126 13.17 14.46 8.90
N ALA A 127 14.45 14.43 9.28
CA ALA A 127 15.05 15.49 10.08
C ALA A 127 15.04 16.86 9.36
N ALA A 128 15.21 16.89 8.04
CA ALA A 128 15.12 18.13 7.27
C ALA A 128 13.69 18.66 7.18
N SER A 129 12.70 17.78 7.05
CA SER A 129 11.28 18.14 7.05
C SER A 129 10.88 18.76 8.37
N GLU A 130 11.31 18.17 9.49
CA GLU A 130 11.11 18.71 10.83
C GLU A 130 11.83 20.06 11.03
N GLU A 131 13.08 20.19 10.59
CA GLU A 131 13.89 21.42 10.74
C GLU A 131 13.33 22.60 9.92
N LEU A 132 12.76 22.31 8.76
CA LEU A 132 12.20 23.31 7.85
C LEU A 132 10.71 23.56 8.08
N GLU A 133 10.05 22.75 8.91
CA GLU A 133 8.59 22.75 9.10
C GLU A 133 7.82 22.58 7.77
N MET A 134 8.34 21.74 6.88
CA MET A 134 7.78 21.50 5.54
C MET A 134 7.43 20.02 5.35
N PRO A 135 6.31 19.69 4.67
CA PRO A 135 5.98 18.32 4.32
C PRO A 135 7.05 17.64 3.46
N VAL A 136 7.21 16.32 3.60
CA VAL A 136 8.27 15.57 2.90
C VAL A 136 8.08 15.50 1.38
N ASP A 137 6.85 15.67 0.90
CA ASP A 137 6.42 15.62 -0.49
C ASP A 137 6.14 17.02 -1.08
N ASP A 138 6.41 18.09 -0.33
CA ASP A 138 6.31 19.45 -0.83
C ASP A 138 7.40 19.74 -1.90
N GLY A 139 7.02 20.40 -3.00
CA GLY A 139 7.92 20.65 -4.12
C GLY A 139 9.13 21.53 -3.79
N GLU A 140 8.97 22.52 -2.90
CA GLU A 140 10.08 23.35 -2.43
C GLU A 140 10.98 22.55 -1.48
N PHE A 141 10.39 21.70 -0.64
CA PHE A 141 11.14 20.77 0.21
C PHE A 141 11.98 19.80 -0.62
N LEU A 142 11.42 19.22 -1.69
CA LEU A 142 12.13 18.31 -2.57
C LEU A 142 13.39 18.95 -3.16
N LEU A 143 13.33 20.24 -3.52
CA LEU A 143 14.50 20.99 -3.99
C LEU A 143 15.49 21.23 -2.85
N ALA A 144 15.04 21.71 -1.68
CA ALA A 144 15.89 22.00 -0.53
C ALA A 144 16.66 20.76 -0.02
N LEU A 145 16.04 19.58 -0.12
CA LEU A 145 16.64 18.31 0.27
C LEU A 145 17.95 18.02 -0.47
N THR A 146 18.11 18.46 -1.73
CA THR A 146 19.34 18.24 -2.51
C THR A 146 20.60 18.74 -1.79
N GLY A 147 20.54 19.97 -1.24
CA GLY A 147 21.63 20.58 -0.48
C GLY A 147 21.91 19.85 0.83
N ARG A 148 20.86 19.37 1.51
CA ARG A 148 20.98 18.56 2.74
C ARG A 148 21.70 17.23 2.46
N LEU A 149 21.32 16.52 1.41
CA LEU A 149 21.89 15.21 1.08
C LEU A 149 23.38 15.32 0.72
N ALA A 150 23.77 16.35 -0.04
CA ALA A 150 25.16 16.65 -0.33
C ALA A 150 25.95 16.96 0.95
N SER A 151 25.40 17.79 1.84
CA SER A 151 26.02 18.14 3.12
C SER A 151 26.17 16.93 4.06
N ALA A 152 25.20 16.01 4.04
CA ALA A 152 25.26 14.74 4.75
C ALA A 152 26.32 13.79 4.17
N GLY A 153 26.88 14.06 2.99
CA GLY A 153 27.89 13.22 2.35
C GLY A 153 27.31 11.99 1.66
N LEU A 154 26.01 12.00 1.31
CA LEU A 154 25.35 10.93 0.55
C LEU A 154 25.74 10.94 -0.94
N ASP A 155 26.53 11.93 -1.35
CA ASP A 155 27.18 12.06 -2.65
C ASP A 155 28.46 11.22 -2.79
N ARG A 156 29.09 10.84 -1.66
CA ARG A 156 30.44 10.26 -1.65
C ARG A 156 30.53 8.80 -2.08
N ARG A 157 29.51 8.01 -1.79
CA ARG A 157 29.49 6.57 -2.09
C ARG A 157 28.66 6.33 -3.34
N ARG A 158 29.28 5.75 -4.36
CA ARG A 158 28.59 5.32 -5.59
C ARG A 158 27.85 4.01 -5.37
N LEU A 159 26.68 3.88 -6.00
CA LEU A 159 25.96 2.65 -6.20
C LEU A 159 26.69 1.84 -7.30
N PRO A 160 27.12 0.60 -7.01
CA PRO A 160 27.61 -0.31 -8.02
C PRO A 160 26.56 -0.54 -9.11
N ARG A 161 26.97 -0.64 -10.38
CA ARG A 161 26.04 -0.89 -11.51
C ARG A 161 25.12 -2.09 -11.29
N ARG A 162 25.61 -3.16 -10.68
CA ARG A 162 24.82 -4.37 -10.34
C ARG A 162 23.68 -4.12 -9.34
N LEU A 163 23.70 -2.99 -8.62
CA LEU A 163 22.67 -2.57 -7.67
C LEU A 163 21.75 -1.50 -8.25
N LEU A 164 21.98 -1.01 -9.48
CA LEU A 164 21.02 -0.13 -10.14
C LEU A 164 19.82 -0.96 -10.61
N PRO A 165 18.58 -0.43 -10.54
CA PRO A 165 17.36 -1.18 -10.84
C PRO A 165 17.38 -1.92 -12.19
N GLY A 166 17.96 -1.31 -13.23
CA GLY A 166 18.07 -1.93 -14.55
C GLY A 166 18.82 -3.26 -14.57
N ALA A 167 19.83 -3.43 -13.70
CA ALA A 167 20.56 -4.69 -13.56
C ALA A 167 20.05 -5.54 -12.39
N ALA A 168 19.74 -4.90 -11.26
CA ALA A 168 19.36 -5.58 -10.02
C ALA A 168 17.98 -6.25 -10.10
N LEU A 169 17.06 -5.67 -10.86
CA LEU A 169 15.69 -6.19 -11.03
C LEU A 169 15.51 -6.98 -12.33
N GLN A 170 16.59 -7.27 -13.04
CA GLN A 170 16.52 -8.04 -14.28
C GLN A 170 15.98 -9.45 -13.98
N GLY A 171 14.80 -9.77 -14.54
CA GLY A 171 14.13 -11.04 -14.28
C GLY A 171 13.53 -11.18 -12.88
N CYS A 172 13.49 -10.10 -12.09
CA CYS A 172 12.83 -10.11 -10.78
C CYS A 172 11.31 -10.21 -10.98
N ARG A 173 10.68 -11.05 -10.15
CA ARG A 173 9.25 -11.35 -10.23
C ARG A 173 8.36 -10.11 -10.09
N ALA A 174 8.78 -9.15 -9.26
CA ALA A 174 8.03 -7.91 -9.03
C ALA A 174 7.93 -7.01 -10.28
N VAL A 175 8.83 -7.18 -11.26
CA VAL A 175 8.90 -6.37 -12.49
C VAL A 175 8.45 -7.15 -13.71
N CYS A 176 8.89 -8.40 -13.83
CA CYS A 176 8.69 -9.22 -15.03
C CYS A 176 7.56 -10.25 -14.88
N GLY A 177 6.96 -10.39 -13.69
CA GLY A 177 6.07 -11.49 -13.38
C GLY A 177 6.81 -12.82 -13.19
N PRO A 178 6.08 -13.92 -12.89
CA PRO A 178 6.65 -15.25 -12.89
C PRO A 178 7.15 -15.62 -14.29
N SER A 179 8.26 -16.36 -14.36
CA SER A 179 8.79 -16.81 -15.65
C SER A 179 7.77 -17.72 -16.37
N PRO A 180 7.49 -17.52 -17.67
CA PRO A 180 6.65 -18.42 -18.45
C PRO A 180 7.21 -19.86 -18.52
N ASP A 181 8.52 -20.01 -18.35
CA ASP A 181 9.21 -21.31 -18.31
C ASP A 181 9.17 -21.97 -16.92
N LEU A 182 8.49 -21.36 -15.94
CA LEU A 182 8.36 -21.90 -14.60
C LEU A 182 7.64 -23.25 -14.64
N ARG A 183 8.33 -24.29 -14.18
CA ARG A 183 7.74 -25.63 -14.07
C ARG A 183 6.78 -25.68 -12.89
N LEU A 184 5.49 -25.66 -13.19
CA LEU A 184 4.45 -25.83 -12.17
C LEU A 184 4.49 -27.24 -11.56
N PRO A 185 4.15 -27.39 -10.28
CA PRO A 185 4.12 -28.71 -9.65
C PRO A 185 3.06 -29.59 -10.31
N GLU A 186 3.32 -30.90 -10.34
CA GLU A 186 2.37 -31.88 -10.82
C GLU A 186 1.24 -32.09 -9.78
N PRO A 187 -0.02 -32.24 -10.21
CA PRO A 187 -1.11 -32.54 -9.30
C PRO A 187 -0.86 -33.84 -8.52
N PRO A 188 -1.21 -33.91 -7.22
CA PRO A 188 -1.13 -35.16 -6.48
C PRO A 188 -2.10 -36.21 -7.06
N GLU A 189 -1.86 -37.50 -6.82
CA GLU A 189 -2.68 -38.60 -7.38
C GLU A 189 -4.17 -38.46 -7.02
N ASP A 190 -4.47 -37.91 -5.84
CA ASP A 190 -5.82 -37.68 -5.32
C ASP A 190 -6.41 -36.30 -5.69
N ALA A 191 -5.75 -35.53 -6.56
CA ALA A 191 -6.16 -34.16 -6.92
C ALA A 191 -7.62 -34.07 -7.38
N LYS A 192 -8.08 -35.03 -8.20
CA LYS A 192 -9.47 -35.05 -8.69
C LYS A 192 -10.48 -35.12 -7.55
N GLU A 193 -10.20 -35.88 -6.50
CA GLU A 193 -11.09 -35.99 -5.34
C GLU A 193 -11.01 -34.73 -4.46
N ARG A 194 -9.81 -34.18 -4.25
CA ARG A 194 -9.62 -32.92 -3.52
C ARG A 194 -10.35 -31.75 -4.20
N VAL A 195 -10.30 -31.67 -5.53
CA VAL A 195 -11.02 -30.64 -6.30
C VAL A 195 -12.54 -30.84 -6.21
N ARG A 196 -13.04 -32.08 -6.28
CA ARG A 196 -14.48 -32.34 -6.05
C ARG A 196 -14.91 -31.90 -4.66
N GLN A 197 -14.10 -32.20 -3.64
CA GLN A 197 -14.37 -31.83 -2.26
C GLN A 197 -14.35 -30.30 -2.09
N PHE A 198 -13.39 -29.60 -2.70
CA PHE A 198 -13.32 -28.14 -2.72
C PHE A 198 -14.63 -27.48 -3.17
N TRP A 199 -15.29 -28.04 -4.19
CA TRP A 199 -16.57 -27.53 -4.69
C TRP A 199 -17.80 -27.98 -3.89
N LYS A 200 -17.70 -29.05 -3.09
CA LYS A 200 -18.80 -29.60 -2.29
C LYS A 200 -18.91 -28.94 -0.92
N GLU A 201 -17.78 -28.57 -0.32
CA GLU A 201 -17.76 -27.98 1.03
C GLU A 201 -18.60 -26.69 1.09
N THR A 202 -19.62 -26.69 1.94
CA THR A 202 -20.56 -25.58 2.14
C THR A 202 -20.11 -24.60 3.23
N ALA A 203 -20.73 -23.42 3.21
CA ALA A 203 -20.41 -22.21 3.95
C ALA A 203 -20.45 -22.29 5.49
N GLU A 204 -20.87 -23.40 6.08
CA GLU A 204 -20.88 -23.57 7.54
C GLU A 204 -19.46 -23.72 8.12
N SER A 205 -18.47 -24.00 7.26
CA SER A 205 -17.06 -23.94 7.62
C SER A 205 -16.60 -22.47 7.72
N SER A 206 -16.89 -21.87 8.86
CA SER A 206 -16.28 -20.69 9.48
C SER A 206 -15.68 -19.63 8.53
N TRP A 207 -16.22 -18.40 8.60
CA TRP A 207 -15.68 -17.18 7.99
C TRP A 207 -14.20 -16.86 8.33
N THR A 208 -13.55 -17.69 9.16
CA THR A 208 -12.19 -17.61 9.70
C THR A 208 -11.14 -18.40 8.91
N GLY A 209 -11.45 -18.87 7.69
CA GLY A 209 -10.53 -19.67 6.91
C GLY A 209 -9.22 -18.93 6.62
N SER A 210 -8.16 -19.19 7.39
CA SER A 210 -6.88 -18.51 7.30
C SER A 210 -5.99 -18.97 6.13
N THR A 211 -6.50 -19.87 5.28
CA THR A 211 -5.73 -20.56 4.24
C THR A 211 -6.11 -20.04 2.85
N PRO A 212 -5.19 -20.01 1.86
CA PRO A 212 -5.51 -19.60 0.50
C PRO A 212 -6.67 -20.40 -0.10
N ARG A 213 -6.76 -21.71 0.17
CA ARG A 213 -7.87 -22.57 -0.25
C ARG A 213 -9.22 -22.04 0.22
N ALA A 214 -9.33 -21.70 1.51
CA ALA A 214 -10.60 -21.26 2.09
C ALA A 214 -11.01 -19.87 1.54
N ILE A 215 -10.03 -18.96 1.41
CA ILE A 215 -10.24 -17.62 0.87
C ILE A 215 -10.63 -17.67 -0.61
N LEU A 216 -9.88 -18.40 -1.44
CA LEU A 216 -10.18 -18.58 -2.87
C LEU A 216 -11.60 -19.15 -3.07
N ARG A 217 -11.99 -20.15 -2.29
CA ARG A 217 -13.33 -20.72 -2.36
C ARG A 217 -14.42 -19.68 -2.06
N ASN A 218 -14.20 -18.84 -1.04
CA ASN A 218 -15.12 -17.76 -0.71
C ASN A 218 -15.24 -16.75 -1.86
N GLY A 219 -14.11 -16.36 -2.47
CA GLY A 219 -14.08 -15.47 -3.63
C GLY A 219 -14.82 -16.04 -4.83
N LEU A 220 -14.56 -17.30 -5.19
CA LEU A 220 -15.24 -17.96 -6.31
C LEU A 220 -16.74 -18.09 -6.09
N ARG A 221 -17.18 -18.27 -4.84
CA ARG A 221 -18.60 -18.23 -4.51
C ARG A 221 -19.19 -16.84 -4.77
N ARG A 222 -18.55 -15.78 -4.29
CA ARG A 222 -19.00 -14.38 -4.53
C ARG A 222 -19.10 -14.09 -6.03
N PHE A 223 -18.10 -14.49 -6.80
CA PHE A 223 -18.11 -14.33 -8.27
C PHE A 223 -19.22 -15.14 -8.94
N LYS A 224 -19.44 -16.38 -8.49
CA LYS A 224 -20.54 -17.22 -9.00
C LYS A 224 -21.91 -16.61 -8.70
N GLU A 225 -22.12 -16.02 -7.52
CA GLU A 225 -23.35 -15.31 -7.15
C GLU A 225 -23.59 -14.09 -8.06
N GLN A 226 -22.53 -13.46 -8.55
CA GLN A 226 -22.59 -12.41 -9.57
C GLN A 226 -22.77 -12.93 -11.00
N GLY A 227 -22.79 -14.25 -11.20
CA GLY A 227 -23.00 -14.88 -12.51
C GLY A 227 -21.74 -15.07 -13.34
N LEU A 228 -20.55 -14.90 -12.75
CA LEU A 228 -19.28 -15.11 -13.43
C LEU A 228 -18.99 -16.62 -13.64
N PRO A 229 -18.35 -17.00 -14.76
CA PRO A 229 -18.11 -18.40 -15.14
C PRO A 229 -16.92 -19.05 -14.42
N VAL A 230 -16.91 -19.03 -13.08
CA VAL A 230 -15.80 -19.46 -12.20
C VAL A 230 -15.31 -20.91 -12.35
N LYS A 231 -16.06 -21.76 -13.07
CA LYS A 231 -15.66 -23.16 -13.36
C LYS A 231 -14.99 -23.33 -14.73
N LYS A 232 -15.04 -22.30 -15.57
CA LYS A 232 -14.56 -22.33 -16.95
C LYS A 232 -13.31 -21.47 -17.13
N GLU A 233 -13.28 -20.31 -16.49
CA GLU A 233 -12.22 -19.30 -16.65
C GLU A 233 -11.21 -19.40 -15.49
N SER A 234 -9.99 -19.85 -15.76
CA SER A 234 -8.90 -19.85 -14.76
C SER A 234 -8.40 -18.45 -14.42
N ALA A 235 -8.56 -17.48 -15.33
CA ALA A 235 -8.24 -16.06 -15.09
C ALA A 235 -8.99 -15.45 -13.90
N LEU A 236 -10.15 -16.00 -13.54
CA LEU A 236 -10.91 -15.54 -12.39
C LEU A 236 -10.34 -15.99 -11.05
N LEU A 237 -9.41 -16.95 -11.02
CA LEU A 237 -8.94 -17.55 -9.78
C LEU A 237 -8.08 -16.59 -8.95
N LEU A 238 -7.13 -15.88 -9.58
CA LEU A 238 -6.30 -14.90 -8.88
C LEU A 238 -7.15 -13.74 -8.36
N GLY A 239 -8.00 -13.17 -9.23
CA GLY A 239 -8.95 -12.13 -8.84
C GLY A 239 -9.90 -12.56 -7.73
N ALA A 240 -10.37 -13.81 -7.73
CA ALA A 240 -11.22 -14.33 -6.66
C ALA A 240 -10.48 -14.46 -5.32
N LEU A 241 -9.22 -14.91 -5.33
CA LEU A 241 -8.39 -14.96 -4.12
C LEU A 241 -8.22 -13.56 -3.54
N TYR A 242 -7.79 -12.60 -4.37
CA TYR A 242 -7.61 -11.20 -4.00
C TYR A 242 -8.93 -10.59 -3.48
N ALA A 243 -10.03 -10.78 -4.20
CA ALA A 243 -11.33 -10.20 -3.86
C ALA A 243 -11.92 -10.70 -2.53
N ALA A 244 -11.57 -11.92 -2.14
CA ALA A 244 -11.94 -12.45 -0.83
C ALA A 244 -10.97 -12.05 0.26
N LEU A 245 -9.70 -11.78 -0.07
CA LEU A 245 -8.65 -11.47 0.89
C LEU A 245 -8.58 -9.98 1.23
N LEU A 246 -8.45 -9.13 0.21
CA LEU A 246 -8.00 -7.74 0.30
C LEU A 246 -9.03 -6.72 -0.18
N THR A 247 -9.90 -7.09 -1.12
CA THR A 247 -10.87 -6.12 -1.68
C THR A 247 -11.79 -5.59 -0.60
N LYS A 248 -11.78 -4.26 -0.44
CA LYS A 248 -12.75 -3.54 0.37
C LYS A 248 -14.01 -3.28 -0.47
N PRO A 249 -15.20 -3.22 0.14
CA PRO A 249 -16.41 -2.88 -0.62
C PRO A 249 -16.23 -1.51 -1.29
N GLY A 250 -16.56 -1.39 -2.58
CA GLY A 250 -16.40 -0.16 -3.36
C GLY A 250 -15.32 -0.23 -4.45
N GLU A 251 -14.36 -1.16 -4.34
CA GLU A 251 -13.40 -1.44 -5.42
C GLU A 251 -14.14 -1.91 -6.68
N PRO A 252 -13.96 -1.23 -7.82
CA PRO A 252 -14.59 -1.64 -9.07
C PRO A 252 -14.11 -3.01 -9.52
N LEU A 253 -15.04 -3.82 -10.05
CA LEU A 253 -14.70 -5.17 -10.55
C LEU A 253 -13.73 -5.15 -11.74
N ASP A 254 -13.65 -4.03 -12.47
CA ASP A 254 -12.81 -3.91 -13.66
C ASP A 254 -11.32 -3.75 -13.31
N ASP A 255 -11.00 -3.13 -12.17
CA ASP A 255 -9.60 -2.91 -11.71
C ASP A 255 -9.08 -4.12 -10.91
N MET A 256 -9.99 -4.95 -10.41
CA MET A 256 -9.70 -6.10 -9.55
C MET A 256 -8.72 -7.10 -10.18
N GLY A 257 -8.73 -7.27 -11.50
CA GLY A 257 -7.79 -8.16 -12.19
C GLY A 257 -6.36 -7.66 -12.11
N GLU A 258 -6.19 -6.37 -12.40
CA GLU A 258 -4.90 -5.66 -12.35
C GLU A 258 -4.39 -5.54 -10.92
N HIS A 259 -5.24 -5.13 -9.98
CA HIS A 259 -4.89 -5.07 -8.57
C HIS A 259 -4.51 -6.45 -8.00
N ALA A 260 -5.22 -7.50 -8.37
CA ALA A 260 -4.86 -8.85 -7.96
C ALA A 260 -3.49 -9.28 -8.51
N TRP A 261 -3.18 -8.91 -9.75
CA TRP A 261 -1.87 -9.14 -10.35
C TRP A 261 -0.78 -8.36 -9.63
N THR A 262 -0.96 -7.05 -9.45
CA THR A 262 0.01 -6.17 -8.80
C THR A 262 0.25 -6.57 -7.36
N TRP A 263 -0.80 -6.84 -6.58
CA TRP A 263 -0.66 -7.40 -5.24
C TRP A 263 0.16 -8.69 -5.27
N ALA A 264 -0.17 -9.61 -6.18
CA ALA A 264 0.55 -10.86 -6.28
C ALA A 264 2.04 -10.64 -6.58
N MET A 265 2.39 -9.67 -7.43
CA MET A 265 3.78 -9.33 -7.77
C MET A 265 4.51 -8.54 -6.67
N SER A 266 3.79 -7.84 -5.80
CA SER A 266 4.39 -7.06 -4.71
C SER A 266 5.09 -7.91 -3.65
N LEU A 267 4.65 -9.18 -3.49
CA LEU A 267 5.16 -10.05 -2.43
C LEU A 267 6.64 -10.40 -2.60
N ASP A 268 7.26 -10.70 -1.47
CA ASP A 268 8.63 -11.21 -1.46
C ASP A 268 8.73 -12.58 -2.12
N GLU A 269 9.75 -12.78 -2.97
CA GLU A 269 10.02 -14.05 -3.65
C GLU A 269 10.25 -15.20 -2.67
N THR A 270 10.69 -14.89 -1.44
CA THR A 270 10.83 -15.85 -0.35
C THR A 270 9.52 -16.18 0.37
N SER A 271 8.43 -15.44 0.10
CA SER A 271 7.15 -15.69 0.76
C SER A 271 6.60 -17.06 0.38
N SER A 272 6.09 -17.79 1.37
CA SER A 272 5.52 -19.12 1.15
C SER A 272 4.28 -19.09 0.26
N LEU A 273 3.65 -17.92 0.07
CA LEU A 273 2.48 -17.77 -0.78
C LEU A 273 2.84 -17.67 -2.28
N VAL A 274 4.08 -17.32 -2.64
CA VAL A 274 4.49 -17.11 -4.04
C VAL A 274 4.15 -18.30 -4.94
N PRO A 275 4.43 -19.57 -4.60
CA PRO A 275 4.08 -20.70 -5.46
C PRO A 275 2.57 -20.84 -5.73
N VAL A 276 1.71 -20.43 -4.79
CA VAL A 276 0.26 -20.39 -5.00
C VAL A 276 -0.09 -19.31 -6.02
N LEU A 277 0.48 -18.11 -5.86
CA LEU A 277 0.20 -16.97 -6.72
C LEU A 277 0.73 -17.18 -8.14
N ASP A 278 1.89 -17.81 -8.30
CA ASP A 278 2.48 -18.08 -9.61
C ASP A 278 1.65 -19.10 -10.40
N ILE A 279 1.14 -20.14 -9.74
CA ILE A 279 0.20 -21.07 -10.38
C ILE A 279 -1.06 -20.34 -10.83
N LEU A 280 -1.59 -19.43 -10.00
CA LEU A 280 -2.79 -18.66 -10.33
C LEU A 280 -2.56 -17.65 -11.45
N ALA A 281 -1.40 -17.00 -11.45
CA ALA A 281 -0.97 -16.01 -12.44
C ALA A 281 -0.70 -16.64 -13.81
N LEU A 282 0.00 -17.77 -13.86
CA LEU A 282 0.38 -18.46 -15.10
C LEU A 282 -0.73 -19.35 -15.67
N ALA A 283 -1.71 -19.76 -14.87
CA ALA A 283 -2.76 -20.68 -15.33
C ALA A 283 -3.48 -20.24 -16.62
N PRO A 284 -3.86 -18.96 -16.79
CA PRO A 284 -4.46 -18.48 -18.03
C PRO A 284 -3.49 -18.55 -19.22
N GLU A 285 -2.25 -18.12 -19.03
CA GLU A 285 -1.20 -18.09 -20.06
C GLU A 285 -0.86 -19.51 -20.57
N LEU A 286 -0.84 -20.47 -19.65
CA LEU A 286 -0.59 -21.88 -19.94
C LEU A 286 -1.85 -22.64 -20.42
N GLY A 287 -2.99 -21.95 -20.58
CA GLY A 287 -4.25 -22.56 -21.02
C GLY A 287 -4.80 -23.62 -20.06
N LEU A 288 -4.45 -23.55 -18.77
CA LEU A 288 -4.89 -24.52 -17.77
C LEU A 288 -6.36 -24.31 -17.45
N SER A 289 -7.11 -25.41 -17.45
CA SER A 289 -8.49 -25.41 -16.96
C SER A 289 -8.53 -25.17 -15.44
N VAL A 290 -9.64 -24.64 -14.93
CA VAL A 290 -9.86 -24.43 -13.48
C VAL A 290 -9.59 -25.71 -12.66
N THR A 291 -10.00 -26.88 -13.19
CA THR A 291 -9.78 -28.18 -12.51
C THR A 291 -8.30 -28.51 -12.41
N GLU A 292 -7.55 -28.28 -13.48
CA GLU A 292 -6.11 -28.53 -13.55
C GLU A 292 -5.35 -27.58 -12.63
N THR A 293 -5.67 -26.29 -12.68
CA THR A 293 -5.07 -25.28 -11.79
C THR A 293 -5.30 -25.61 -10.32
N LEU A 294 -6.55 -25.91 -9.92
CA LEU A 294 -6.85 -26.31 -8.54
C LEU A 294 -6.12 -27.61 -8.16
N GLY A 295 -5.97 -28.56 -9.08
CA GLY A 295 -5.19 -29.77 -8.87
C GLY A 295 -3.74 -29.48 -8.52
N ARG A 296 -3.08 -28.59 -9.28
CA ARG A 296 -1.70 -28.16 -9.03
C ARG A 296 -1.56 -27.38 -7.73
N LEU A 297 -2.54 -26.54 -7.39
CA LEU A 297 -2.58 -25.84 -6.10
C LEU A 297 -2.57 -26.80 -4.91
N PHE A 298 -3.23 -27.95 -4.99
CA PHE A 298 -3.20 -28.97 -3.94
C PHE A 298 -1.84 -29.67 -3.78
N ALA A 299 -0.91 -29.50 -4.72
CA ALA A 299 0.48 -29.93 -4.58
C ALA A 299 1.33 -28.96 -3.76
N VAL A 300 0.86 -27.71 -3.58
CA VAL A 300 1.58 -26.66 -2.86
C VAL A 300 1.14 -26.63 -1.39
N PRO A 301 2.03 -26.90 -0.41
CA PRO A 301 1.66 -26.90 1.01
C PRO A 301 0.99 -25.60 1.46
N ALA A 302 1.52 -24.46 1.00
CA ALA A 302 1.02 -23.13 1.32
C ALA A 302 -0.45 -22.91 0.94
N PHE A 303 -0.99 -23.63 -0.06
CA PHE A 303 -2.40 -23.52 -0.43
C PHE A 303 -3.36 -23.92 0.71
N THR A 304 -2.90 -24.81 1.59
CA THR A 304 -3.67 -25.34 2.72
C THR A 304 -3.15 -24.89 4.09
N GLN A 305 -2.05 -24.17 4.13
CA GLN A 305 -1.49 -23.59 5.35
C GLN A 305 -1.98 -22.15 5.55
N PRO A 306 -1.85 -21.58 6.77
CA PRO A 306 -2.22 -20.19 7.00
C PRO A 306 -1.43 -19.24 6.09
N ILE A 307 -2.12 -18.25 5.51
CA ILE A 307 -1.55 -17.17 4.68
C ILE A 307 -0.48 -16.44 5.49
N PRO A 308 0.74 -16.22 5.02
CA PRO A 308 1.75 -15.55 5.83
C PRO A 308 1.39 -14.07 6.05
N SER A 309 1.81 -13.47 7.17
CA SER A 309 1.30 -12.15 7.59
C SER A 309 1.68 -11.02 6.64
N GLU A 310 2.84 -11.11 5.99
CA GLU A 310 3.29 -10.14 4.98
C GLU A 310 2.37 -10.10 3.75
N ALA A 311 1.60 -11.15 3.49
CA ALA A 311 0.65 -11.20 2.38
C ALA A 311 -0.74 -10.61 2.73
N LEU A 312 -0.96 -10.23 4.00
CA LEU A 312 -2.21 -9.62 4.48
C LEU A 312 -2.19 -8.09 4.38
N ILE A 313 -1.05 -7.51 4.02
CA ILE A 313 -0.87 -6.06 3.91
C ILE A 313 -0.34 -5.76 2.52
N TRP A 314 -0.94 -4.78 1.87
CA TRP A 314 -0.45 -4.29 0.59
C TRP A 314 -0.30 -2.77 0.68
N THR A 315 0.93 -2.31 0.78
CA THR A 315 1.28 -0.88 0.95
C THR A 315 2.09 -0.33 -0.22
N SER A 316 2.28 -1.12 -1.29
CA SER A 316 3.03 -0.68 -2.46
C SER A 316 2.20 0.32 -3.25
N SER A 317 2.53 1.60 -3.08
CA SER A 317 1.98 2.76 -3.79
C SER A 317 3.03 3.88 -3.79
N PRO A 318 3.04 4.79 -4.77
CA PRO A 318 3.78 6.05 -4.68
C PRO A 318 3.42 6.82 -3.41
N GLY A 319 4.37 7.58 -2.86
CA GLY A 319 4.18 8.47 -1.71
C GLY A 319 4.33 7.78 -0.35
N LEU A 320 4.45 6.45 -0.32
CA LEU A 320 4.42 5.65 0.91
C LEU A 320 5.70 4.89 1.20
N ALA A 321 6.71 4.98 0.34
CA ALA A 321 7.99 4.30 0.54
C ALA A 321 8.74 4.91 1.73
N LEU A 322 8.79 6.24 1.78
CA LEU A 322 9.49 6.98 2.82
C LEU A 322 8.79 6.86 4.18
N PRO A 323 7.47 7.10 4.33
CA PRO A 323 6.77 6.88 5.59
C PRO A 323 6.97 5.46 6.13
N ARG A 324 6.81 4.44 5.27
CA ARG A 324 7.01 3.03 5.65
C ARG A 324 8.41 2.79 6.24
N LEU A 325 9.46 3.16 5.52
CA LEU A 325 10.83 2.93 5.98
C LEU A 325 11.19 3.82 7.18
N ALA A 326 10.61 5.02 7.30
CA ALA A 326 10.78 5.86 8.47
C ALA A 326 10.23 5.18 9.73
N PHE A 327 9.05 4.56 9.66
CA PHE A 327 8.44 3.84 10.78
C PHE A 327 9.27 2.60 11.17
N GLU A 328 9.81 1.86 10.20
CA GLU A 328 10.76 0.77 10.47
C GLU A 328 12.03 1.26 11.21
N LEU A 329 12.39 2.53 11.04
CA LEU A 329 13.54 3.17 11.69
C LEU A 329 13.20 3.84 13.04
N GLY A 330 11.95 3.73 13.49
CA GLY A 330 11.48 4.24 14.78
C GLY A 330 10.95 5.68 14.74
N VAL A 331 10.66 6.24 13.57
CA VAL A 331 9.93 7.50 13.45
C VAL A 331 8.46 7.25 13.81
N THR A 332 7.83 8.18 14.54
CA THR A 332 6.46 8.01 15.04
C THR A 332 5.38 8.57 14.10
N GLU A 333 5.74 9.55 13.28
CA GLU A 333 4.87 10.18 12.29
C GLU A 333 5.68 10.84 11.16
N VAL A 334 5.06 11.01 10.00
CA VAL A 334 5.65 11.71 8.85
C VAL A 334 4.62 12.69 8.28
N SER A 335 5.01 13.96 8.15
CA SER A 335 4.15 15.00 7.58
C SER A 335 4.22 14.99 6.05
N THR A 336 3.05 14.90 5.42
CA THR A 336 2.84 15.04 3.96
C THR A 336 1.91 16.22 3.68
N VAL A 337 1.88 16.74 2.45
CA VAL A 337 1.07 17.92 2.07
C VAL A 337 -0.41 17.69 2.41
N ASP A 338 -0.90 16.47 2.21
CA ASP A 338 -2.29 16.12 2.45
C ASP A 338 -2.61 15.83 3.92
N ARG A 339 -1.64 15.25 4.66
CA ARG A 339 -1.87 14.75 6.04
C ARG A 339 -0.59 14.38 6.78
N THR A 340 -0.71 14.22 8.09
CA THR A 340 0.29 13.49 8.88
C THR A 340 -0.02 11.99 8.86
N ILE A 341 0.96 11.17 8.47
CA ILE A 341 0.87 9.71 8.43
C ILE A 341 1.50 9.12 9.68
N THR A 342 0.80 8.19 10.33
CA THR A 342 1.29 7.37 11.43
C THR A 342 1.40 5.89 11.01
N PRO A 343 2.12 5.03 11.76
CA PRO A 343 2.22 3.61 11.44
C PRO A 343 0.87 2.89 11.30
N ASP A 344 -0.10 3.26 12.12
CA ASP A 344 -1.47 2.72 12.13
C ASP A 344 -2.31 3.21 10.95
N LEU A 345 -2.00 4.39 10.39
CA LEU A 345 -2.66 4.92 9.20
C LEU A 345 -2.05 4.40 7.90
N LEU A 346 -0.84 3.83 7.91
CA LEU A 346 -0.10 3.50 6.68
C LEU A 346 -0.86 2.56 5.73
N ASP A 347 -1.46 1.49 6.25
CA ASP A 347 -2.26 0.55 5.45
C ASP A 347 -3.51 1.22 4.86
N TRP A 348 -4.16 2.07 5.65
CA TRP A 348 -5.34 2.82 5.22
C TRP A 348 -4.99 3.85 4.15
N VAL A 349 -3.91 4.63 4.31
CA VAL A 349 -3.44 5.59 3.31
C VAL A 349 -3.03 4.87 2.02
N GLY A 350 -2.32 3.74 2.11
CA GLY A 350 -1.95 2.96 0.93
C GLY A 350 -3.13 2.42 0.16
N MET A 351 -4.19 2.01 0.85
CA MET A 351 -5.43 1.64 0.19
C MET A 351 -6.08 2.82 -0.54
N HIS A 352 -6.21 3.98 0.11
CA HIS A 352 -6.83 5.16 -0.51
C HIS A 352 -6.05 5.65 -1.72
N ALA A 353 -4.73 5.74 -1.62
CA ALA A 353 -3.87 6.14 -2.73
C ALA A 353 -4.13 5.28 -3.99
N ARG A 354 -4.27 3.95 -3.85
CA ARG A 354 -4.57 3.07 -4.99
C ARG A 354 -5.98 3.27 -5.56
N MET A 355 -6.96 3.52 -4.69
CA MET A 355 -8.34 3.78 -5.12
C MET A 355 -8.45 5.11 -5.88
N ASP A 356 -7.80 6.16 -5.38
CA ASP A 356 -7.79 7.48 -6.02
C ASP A 356 -7.09 7.45 -7.39
N LEU A 357 -5.96 6.75 -7.50
CA LEU A 357 -5.23 6.56 -8.76
C LEU A 357 -6.06 5.79 -9.80
N SER A 358 -6.79 4.75 -9.38
CA SER A 358 -7.71 4.02 -10.27
C SER A 358 -8.85 4.89 -10.80
N THR A 359 -9.34 5.84 -9.99
CA THR A 359 -10.44 6.74 -10.42
C THR A 359 -9.99 7.88 -11.32
N THR A 360 -8.74 8.32 -11.22
CA THR A 360 -8.19 9.42 -12.04
C THR A 360 -7.95 8.98 -13.48
N VAL A 361 -7.40 7.78 -13.69
CA VAL A 361 -7.24 7.16 -15.02
C VAL A 361 -8.58 7.14 -15.78
N ARG A 362 -9.67 6.75 -15.11
CA ARG A 362 -11.01 6.69 -15.74
C ARG A 362 -11.63 8.02 -16.11
N ARG A 363 -11.33 9.12 -15.39
CA ARG A 363 -11.85 10.44 -15.76
C ARG A 363 -11.29 10.86 -17.12
N ARG A 364 -10.03 10.51 -17.40
CA ARG A 364 -9.35 10.80 -18.65
C ARG A 364 -9.91 9.99 -19.82
N ASP A 365 -10.15 8.70 -19.64
CA ASP A 365 -10.75 7.84 -20.68
C ASP A 365 -12.15 8.32 -21.11
N VAL A 366 -12.96 8.80 -20.16
CA VAL A 366 -14.31 9.32 -20.44
C VAL A 366 -14.26 10.69 -21.12
N ASP A 367 -13.26 11.52 -20.81
CA ASP A 367 -13.08 12.83 -21.43
C ASP A 367 -12.50 12.69 -22.86
N ASP A 368 -11.64 11.71 -23.13
CA ASP A 368 -11.08 11.44 -24.47
C ASP A 368 -12.07 10.74 -25.43
N GLU A 369 -13.02 9.94 -24.93
CA GLU A 369 -14.10 9.34 -25.73
C GLU A 369 -15.12 10.36 -26.30
N THR A 370 -14.97 11.65 -25.99
CA THR A 370 -15.79 12.73 -26.61
C THR A 370 -15.13 13.39 -27.82
N SER A 371 -13.97 12.90 -28.27
CA SER A 371 -13.35 13.35 -29.52
C SER A 371 -13.79 12.51 -30.73
N ASP A 372 -14.26 13.25 -31.74
CA ASP A 372 -14.97 12.84 -32.96
C ASP A 372 -14.09 12.02 -33.92
N ASP A 373 -14.45 10.77 -34.20
CA ASP A 373 -13.83 9.96 -35.26
C ASP A 373 -14.84 9.60 -36.37
N GLY A 374 -14.63 10.22 -37.54
CA GLY A 374 -15.30 9.89 -38.79
C GLY A 374 -14.78 8.58 -39.41
N PRO A 375 -15.49 8.02 -40.41
CA PRO A 375 -15.23 6.66 -40.87
C PRO A 375 -14.06 6.61 -41.87
N GLN A 376 -13.14 5.66 -41.68
CA GLN A 376 -12.25 5.19 -42.73
C GLN A 376 -12.40 3.68 -42.91
N ASP A 377 -12.88 3.31 -44.10
CA ASP A 377 -12.77 1.97 -44.68
C ASP A 377 -11.36 1.78 -45.26
N GLU A 378 -10.73 0.62 -45.07
CA GLU A 378 -9.99 -0.09 -46.14
C GLU A 378 -9.70 -1.56 -45.78
N ASP A 379 -10.01 -2.45 -46.73
CA ASP A 379 -9.93 -3.92 -46.70
C ASP A 379 -8.51 -4.46 -46.97
N GLY A 380 -8.13 -5.55 -46.29
CA GLY A 380 -7.07 -6.48 -46.71
C GLY A 380 -6.63 -7.51 -45.62
N PRO A 381 -6.60 -8.84 -45.87
CA PRO A 381 -6.13 -9.86 -44.90
C PRO A 381 -4.73 -10.41 -45.24
N PRO A 382 -4.07 -11.26 -44.41
CA PRO A 382 -4.04 -11.34 -42.93
C PRO A 382 -2.61 -11.45 -42.34
N ALA A 383 -2.46 -11.17 -41.04
CA ALA A 383 -1.45 -11.79 -40.18
C ALA A 383 -2.00 -11.87 -38.74
N GLU A 384 -2.13 -13.08 -38.19
CA GLU A 384 -2.52 -13.29 -36.79
C GLU A 384 -1.44 -12.67 -35.88
N SER A 385 -1.76 -11.56 -35.23
CA SER A 385 -0.89 -10.84 -34.30
C SER A 385 -1.55 -10.70 -32.93
N ASP A 386 -0.73 -10.41 -31.92
CA ASP A 386 -1.04 -10.29 -30.49
C ASP A 386 -2.27 -9.42 -30.14
N GLY A 387 -2.76 -8.58 -31.06
CA GLY A 387 -3.98 -7.79 -30.90
C GLY A 387 -5.27 -8.61 -30.70
N GLN A 388 -5.29 -9.88 -31.14
CA GLN A 388 -6.47 -10.75 -30.92
C GLN A 388 -6.68 -11.12 -29.45
N TRP A 389 -5.66 -10.97 -28.59
CA TRP A 389 -5.74 -11.24 -27.15
C TRP A 389 -6.24 -10.03 -26.35
N ASP A 390 -5.86 -8.82 -26.74
CA ASP A 390 -6.39 -7.60 -26.14
C ASP A 390 -7.85 -7.39 -26.55
N GLU A 391 -8.21 -7.72 -27.79
CA GLU A 391 -9.61 -7.79 -28.23
C GLU A 391 -10.42 -8.81 -27.44
N ARG A 392 -9.85 -9.96 -27.05
CA ARG A 392 -10.56 -10.97 -26.25
C ARG A 392 -10.72 -10.55 -24.79
N ARG A 393 -9.71 -9.92 -24.18
CA ARG A 393 -9.79 -9.35 -22.83
C ARG A 393 -10.82 -8.23 -22.79
N GLU A 394 -10.80 -7.36 -23.78
CA GLU A 394 -11.76 -6.27 -23.93
C GLU A 394 -13.17 -6.79 -24.24
N ALA A 395 -13.30 -7.81 -25.10
CA ALA A 395 -14.60 -8.43 -25.36
C ALA A 395 -15.21 -9.10 -24.12
N VAL A 396 -14.39 -9.67 -23.22
CA VAL A 396 -14.85 -10.21 -21.94
C VAL A 396 -15.24 -9.09 -20.97
N ARG A 397 -14.46 -8.00 -20.91
CA ARG A 397 -14.77 -6.76 -20.15
C ARG A 397 -16.10 -6.17 -20.61
N VAL A 398 -16.27 -5.93 -21.91
CA VAL A 398 -17.49 -5.40 -22.55
C VAL A 398 -18.68 -6.35 -22.37
N ALA A 399 -18.50 -7.67 -22.47
CA ALA A 399 -19.58 -8.64 -22.25
C ALA A 399 -20.02 -8.71 -20.77
N ALA A 400 -19.10 -8.52 -19.82
CA ALA A 400 -19.40 -8.41 -18.40
C ALA A 400 -20.17 -7.12 -18.12
N LEU A 401 -19.70 -5.98 -18.62
CA LEU A 401 -20.34 -4.66 -18.50
C LEU A 401 -21.75 -4.63 -19.09
N ASN A 402 -21.95 -5.19 -20.28
CA ASN A 402 -23.26 -5.23 -20.95
C ASN A 402 -24.29 -6.10 -20.21
N LYS A 403 -23.85 -7.14 -19.50
CA LYS A 403 -24.73 -7.95 -18.65
C LYS A 403 -25.09 -7.24 -17.34
N VAL A 404 -24.17 -6.48 -16.77
CA VAL A 404 -24.41 -5.68 -15.55
C VAL A 404 -25.34 -4.51 -15.83
N ARG A 405 -25.16 -3.79 -16.94
CA ARG A 405 -26.03 -2.67 -17.38
C ARG A 405 -27.47 -3.12 -17.72
N LYS A 406 -27.65 -4.35 -18.23
CA LYS A 406 -28.99 -4.95 -18.40
C LYS A 406 -29.66 -5.37 -17.09
N LYS A 407 -28.87 -5.60 -16.02
CA LYS A 407 -29.37 -6.07 -14.72
C LYS A 407 -29.67 -4.92 -13.75
N SER A 408 -28.96 -3.79 -13.86
CA SER A 408 -29.28 -2.56 -13.10
C SER A 408 -30.67 -1.99 -13.44
N GLY A 409 -31.21 -2.26 -14.63
CA GLY A 409 -32.61 -1.95 -14.99
C GLY A 409 -33.67 -2.91 -14.44
N LYS A 410 -33.29 -4.03 -13.81
CA LYS A 410 -34.21 -5.04 -13.24
C LYS A 410 -33.64 -5.65 -11.96
N THR A 411 -33.63 -4.89 -10.87
CA THR A 411 -33.48 -5.49 -9.53
C THR A 411 -34.70 -5.16 -8.69
N ALA A 412 -35.72 -6.03 -8.79
CA ALA A 412 -36.76 -6.13 -7.78
C ALA A 412 -36.15 -6.75 -6.51
N ALA A 413 -36.42 -6.13 -5.36
CA ALA A 413 -35.91 -6.52 -4.07
C ALA A 413 -36.23 -8.00 -3.72
N SER A 414 -35.22 -8.75 -3.29
CA SER A 414 -35.42 -10.02 -2.59
C SER A 414 -35.77 -9.76 -1.12
N PRO A 415 -36.85 -10.34 -0.58
CA PRO A 415 -37.23 -10.16 0.82
C PRO A 415 -36.48 -11.15 1.73
N GLY A 416 -36.03 -10.68 2.90
CA GLY A 416 -35.86 -11.54 4.08
C GLY A 416 -34.44 -11.86 4.56
N ARG A 417 -33.47 -10.93 4.49
CA ARG A 417 -32.33 -10.94 5.43
C ARG A 417 -32.45 -9.75 6.36
N SER A 418 -32.61 -10.02 7.65
CA SER A 418 -32.53 -9.02 8.71
C SER A 418 -31.24 -8.20 8.51
N ARG A 419 -31.38 -6.88 8.40
CA ARG A 419 -30.21 -6.00 8.27
C ARG A 419 -29.36 -6.12 9.54
N PRO A 420 -28.02 -6.15 9.43
CA PRO A 420 -27.16 -6.12 10.60
C PRO A 420 -27.37 -4.81 11.39
N PRO A 421 -27.25 -4.84 12.73
CA PRO A 421 -27.54 -3.70 13.62
C PRO A 421 -26.55 -2.54 13.48
N VAL A 422 -25.41 -2.78 12.85
CA VAL A 422 -24.46 -1.76 12.40
C VAL A 422 -24.02 -2.17 11.00
N GLU A 423 -23.90 -1.22 10.08
CA GLU A 423 -23.49 -1.43 8.69
C GLU A 423 -22.46 -0.37 8.30
N ARG A 424 -21.23 -0.79 7.96
CA ARG A 424 -20.26 0.09 7.31
C ARG A 424 -20.55 0.14 5.81
N ILE A 425 -20.88 1.32 5.33
CA ILE A 425 -21.15 1.60 3.91
C ILE A 425 -19.93 2.27 3.35
N TRP A 426 -19.38 1.66 2.32
CA TRP A 426 -18.22 2.20 1.62
C TRP A 426 -18.68 3.02 0.42
N ASN A 427 -18.08 4.18 0.26
CA ASN A 427 -18.28 5.08 -0.86
C ASN A 427 -17.29 4.70 -1.99
N ALA A 428 -17.55 5.21 -3.20
CA ALA A 428 -16.74 4.91 -4.38
C ALA A 428 -15.32 5.52 -4.32
N ASP A 429 -15.13 6.54 -3.50
CA ASP A 429 -13.86 7.21 -3.20
C ASP A 429 -13.05 6.49 -2.10
N GLY A 430 -13.42 5.25 -1.75
CA GLY A 430 -12.77 4.49 -0.67
C GLY A 430 -13.12 4.95 0.75
N SER A 431 -13.84 6.06 0.92
CA SER A 431 -14.31 6.51 2.23
C SER A 431 -15.43 5.57 2.73
N SER A 432 -15.76 5.66 4.02
CA SER A 432 -16.83 4.82 4.57
C SER A 432 -17.64 5.53 5.63
N VAL A 433 -18.94 5.29 5.63
CA VAL A 433 -19.90 5.76 6.63
C VAL A 433 -20.41 4.56 7.41
N VAL A 434 -20.28 4.59 8.74
CA VAL A 434 -20.90 3.58 9.61
C VAL A 434 -22.32 4.01 9.91
N ARG A 435 -23.31 3.21 9.49
CA ARG A 435 -24.71 3.35 9.87
C ARG A 435 -25.01 2.46 11.07
N PHE A 436 -25.64 3.04 12.07
CA PHE A 436 -26.17 2.33 13.23
C PHE A 436 -27.67 2.11 13.04
N ASP A 437 -28.20 1.01 13.60
CA ASP A 437 -29.63 0.91 13.83
C ASP A 437 -30.09 1.93 14.88
N GLU A 438 -31.39 2.19 14.91
CA GLU A 438 -31.99 3.26 15.72
C GLU A 438 -31.76 3.06 17.23
N HIS A 439 -31.68 1.81 17.70
CA HIS A 439 -31.45 1.49 19.10
C HIS A 439 -29.97 1.65 19.52
N ARG A 440 -29.01 1.30 18.66
CA ARG A 440 -27.58 1.56 18.90
C ARG A 440 -27.24 3.03 18.71
N TRP A 441 -27.89 3.73 17.79
CA TRP A 441 -27.79 5.18 17.67
C TRP A 441 -28.20 5.86 18.97
N GLN A 442 -29.29 5.42 19.61
CA GLN A 442 -29.70 5.94 20.91
C GLN A 442 -28.62 5.74 21.98
N LYS A 443 -28.03 4.54 22.10
CA LYS A 443 -26.94 4.28 23.05
C LYS A 443 -25.65 5.06 22.75
N LEU A 444 -25.30 5.23 21.47
CA LEU A 444 -24.17 6.03 21.04
C LEU A 444 -24.42 7.51 21.34
N ALA A 445 -25.62 8.01 21.09
CA ALA A 445 -26.05 9.37 21.42
C ALA A 445 -26.01 9.61 22.93
N ASP A 446 -26.45 8.67 23.76
CA ASP A 446 -26.34 8.74 25.22
C ASP A 446 -24.86 8.80 25.67
N GLY A 447 -23.97 8.02 25.02
CA GLY A 447 -22.52 8.05 25.26
C GLY A 447 -21.85 9.36 24.81
N MET A 448 -22.27 9.88 23.66
CA MET A 448 -21.83 11.20 23.15
C MET A 448 -22.32 12.34 24.03
N GLU A 449 -23.51 12.24 24.61
CA GLU A 449 -24.01 13.20 25.61
C GLU A 449 -23.14 13.17 26.88
N GLY A 450 -22.57 12.01 27.23
CA GLY A 450 -21.52 11.89 28.25
C GLY A 450 -20.27 12.70 27.91
N LEU A 451 -19.72 12.55 26.71
CA LEU A 451 -18.54 13.30 26.25
C LEU A 451 -18.81 14.81 26.17
N CYS A 452 -19.98 15.22 25.67
CA CYS A 452 -20.38 16.63 25.66
C CYS A 452 -20.51 17.20 27.08
N ARG A 453 -20.92 16.39 28.06
CA ARG A 453 -20.99 16.81 29.46
C ARG A 453 -19.59 17.00 30.04
N GLU A 454 -18.67 16.07 29.81
CA GLU A 454 -17.28 16.20 30.23
C GLU A 454 -16.62 17.45 29.61
N PHE A 455 -16.90 17.72 28.32
CA PHE A 455 -16.44 18.94 27.65
C PHE A 455 -16.97 20.21 28.32
N ARG A 456 -18.27 20.25 28.64
CA ARG A 456 -18.87 21.39 29.36
C ARG A 456 -18.31 21.57 30.76
N GLU A 457 -18.10 20.48 31.48
CA GLU A 457 -17.54 20.50 32.83
C GLU A 457 -16.09 21.02 32.82
N LYS A 458 -15.30 20.66 31.80
CA LYS A 458 -13.91 21.10 31.65
C LYS A 458 -13.79 22.55 31.14
N PHE A 459 -14.48 22.90 30.05
CA PHE A 459 -14.28 24.17 29.34
C PHE A 459 -15.38 25.21 29.57
N GLY A 460 -16.43 24.86 30.33
CA GLY A 460 -17.50 25.80 30.70
C GLY A 460 -18.39 26.26 29.54
N ARG A 461 -18.31 25.60 28.38
CA ARG A 461 -19.10 25.92 27.17
C ARG A 461 -19.49 24.65 26.42
N GLU A 462 -20.47 24.76 25.51
CA GLU A 462 -20.76 23.68 24.56
C GLU A 462 -19.62 23.50 23.54
N PRO A 463 -19.37 22.28 23.06
CA PRO A 463 -18.44 22.03 21.97
C PRO A 463 -18.99 22.63 20.66
N GLY A 464 -18.13 23.35 19.95
CA GLY A 464 -18.37 23.86 18.60
C GLY A 464 -18.12 22.78 17.54
N PRO A 465 -18.41 23.07 16.26
CA PRO A 465 -18.26 22.12 15.16
C PRO A 465 -16.81 21.67 14.91
N ASP A 466 -15.83 22.50 15.29
CA ASP A 466 -14.39 22.21 15.13
C ASP A 466 -13.72 21.75 16.43
N ASP A 467 -14.47 21.66 17.54
CA ASP A 467 -13.91 21.22 18.82
C ASP A 467 -13.79 19.70 18.88
N PRO A 468 -12.68 19.16 19.40
CA PRO A 468 -12.49 17.73 19.54
C PRO A 468 -13.42 17.17 20.62
N LEU A 469 -14.26 16.20 20.24
CA LEU A 469 -15.11 15.46 21.19
C LEU A 469 -14.30 14.54 22.11
N PHE A 470 -13.10 14.12 21.67
CA PHE A 470 -12.09 13.44 22.49
C PHE A 470 -10.93 14.42 22.70
N PHE A 471 -10.94 15.11 23.85
CA PHE A 471 -10.01 16.19 24.16
C PHE A 471 -9.01 15.79 25.26
N ASP A 472 -7.82 16.41 25.24
CA ASP A 472 -6.82 16.25 26.30
C ASP A 472 -7.34 16.82 27.64
N PRO A 473 -7.56 15.99 28.67
CA PRO A 473 -8.12 16.44 29.95
C PRO A 473 -7.17 17.37 30.72
N ASP A 474 -5.87 17.38 30.37
CA ASP A 474 -4.85 18.18 31.02
C ASP A 474 -4.57 19.49 30.26
N ALA A 475 -5.12 19.66 29.06
CA ALA A 475 -5.00 20.91 28.31
C ALA A 475 -5.95 21.99 28.85
N ASP A 476 -5.48 23.25 28.84
CA ASP A 476 -6.28 24.43 29.20
C ASP A 476 -7.24 24.84 28.07
N GLU A 477 -6.92 24.46 26.84
CA GLU A 477 -7.74 24.65 25.64
C GLU A 477 -8.15 23.29 25.07
N PRO A 478 -9.31 23.18 24.39
CA PRO A 478 -9.80 21.93 23.81
C PRO A 478 -8.92 21.48 22.64
N MET A 479 -7.85 20.76 22.97
CA MET A 479 -6.96 20.12 22.01
C MET A 479 -7.36 18.65 21.83
N PRO A 480 -7.19 18.08 20.63
CA PRO A 480 -7.37 16.65 20.42
C PRO A 480 -6.53 15.86 21.41
N LEU A 481 -7.10 14.78 21.93
CA LEU A 481 -6.38 13.86 22.82
C LEU A 481 -5.07 13.42 22.13
N SER A 482 -3.93 13.68 22.75
CA SER A 482 -2.64 13.26 22.19
C SER A 482 -2.55 11.73 22.16
N ARG A 483 -1.78 11.20 21.21
CA ARG A 483 -1.57 9.74 21.07
C ARG A 483 -1.03 9.13 22.36
N GLU A 484 -0.10 9.81 23.02
CA GLU A 484 0.49 9.36 24.28
C GLU A 484 -0.57 9.25 25.39
N HIS A 485 -1.45 10.24 25.52
CA HIS A 485 -2.58 10.20 26.46
C HIS A 485 -3.60 9.10 26.10
N PHE A 486 -3.90 8.91 24.81
CA PHE A 486 -4.76 7.82 24.36
C PHE A 486 -4.15 6.45 24.69
N ASP A 487 -2.86 6.28 24.43
CA ASP A 487 -2.11 5.05 24.67
C ASP A 487 -2.00 4.73 26.17
N ASP A 488 -1.80 5.74 27.01
CA ASP A 488 -1.78 5.59 28.46
C ASP A 488 -3.16 5.30 29.03
N MET A 489 -4.22 5.94 28.51
CA MET A 489 -5.61 5.61 28.84
C MET A 489 -5.94 4.17 28.44
N LEU A 490 -5.57 3.73 27.24
CA LEU A 490 -5.77 2.36 26.79
C LEU A 490 -4.98 1.35 27.63
N ARG A 491 -3.79 1.72 28.11
CA ARG A 491 -2.99 0.89 29.02
C ARG A 491 -3.67 0.75 30.38
N ASP A 492 -4.15 1.84 30.96
CA ASP A 492 -4.89 1.83 32.24
C ASP A 492 -6.21 1.04 32.11
N VAL A 493 -6.92 1.18 30.98
CA VAL A 493 -8.09 0.36 30.66
C VAL A 493 -7.71 -1.11 30.49
N ALA A 494 -6.56 -1.44 29.91
CA ALA A 494 -6.08 -2.82 29.77
C ALA A 494 -5.67 -3.46 31.09
N ASP A 495 -5.08 -2.69 32.00
CA ASP A 495 -4.74 -3.14 33.34
C ASP A 495 -6.01 -3.42 34.17
N ARG A 496 -7.08 -2.65 33.96
CA ARG A 496 -8.39 -2.85 34.59
C ARG A 496 -9.31 -3.83 33.84
N ALA A 497 -9.01 -4.15 32.58
CA ALA A 497 -9.84 -4.98 31.71
C ALA A 497 -10.05 -6.39 32.27
N VAL A 498 -9.06 -6.92 32.99
CA VAL A 498 -9.14 -8.22 33.68
C VAL A 498 -10.26 -8.24 34.72
N GLU A 499 -10.47 -7.12 35.42
CA GLU A 499 -11.53 -6.98 36.44
C GLU A 499 -12.93 -6.97 35.82
N HIS A 500 -13.03 -6.63 34.54
CA HIS A 500 -14.27 -6.61 33.76
C HIS A 500 -14.44 -7.81 32.81
N GLY A 501 -13.55 -8.81 32.90
CA GLY A 501 -13.61 -10.03 32.09
C GLY A 501 -13.25 -9.81 30.61
N VAL A 502 -12.62 -8.68 30.28
CA VAL A 502 -12.10 -8.38 28.94
C VAL A 502 -10.65 -8.85 28.88
N ASP A 503 -10.35 -9.75 27.94
CA ASP A 503 -8.99 -10.26 27.74
C ASP A 503 -8.07 -9.13 27.24
N PRO A 504 -7.01 -8.74 28.00
CA PRO A 504 -6.11 -7.64 27.65
C PRO A 504 -5.42 -7.81 26.30
N ALA A 505 -5.30 -9.04 25.80
CA ALA A 505 -4.77 -9.30 24.46
C ALA A 505 -5.58 -8.60 23.35
N PHE A 506 -6.89 -8.39 23.56
CA PHE A 506 -7.72 -7.60 22.64
C PHE A 506 -7.32 -6.13 22.60
N LEU A 507 -7.01 -5.53 23.75
CA LEU A 507 -6.63 -4.12 23.84
C LEU A 507 -5.23 -3.88 23.27
N HIS A 508 -4.30 -4.80 23.50
CA HIS A 508 -2.99 -4.76 22.83
C HIS A 508 -3.09 -4.98 21.32
N ALA A 509 -3.94 -5.91 20.87
CA ALA A 509 -4.20 -6.10 19.44
C ALA A 509 -4.83 -4.87 18.80
N TRP A 510 -5.81 -4.24 19.47
CA TRP A 510 -6.41 -2.99 19.03
C TRP A 510 -5.36 -1.89 18.90
N ARG A 511 -4.52 -1.69 19.93
CA ARG A 511 -3.44 -0.70 19.86
C ARG A 511 -2.48 -0.97 18.69
N GLU A 512 -2.19 -2.23 18.40
CA GLU A 512 -1.29 -2.60 17.31
C GLU A 512 -1.89 -2.35 15.92
N VAL A 513 -3.16 -2.73 15.72
CA VAL A 513 -3.77 -2.72 14.37
C VAL A 513 -4.69 -1.53 14.10
N GLY A 514 -5.02 -0.73 15.12
CA GLY A 514 -5.85 0.47 15.00
C GLY A 514 -7.36 0.22 14.92
N TYR A 515 -7.81 -1.03 14.86
CA TYR A 515 -9.24 -1.39 14.80
C TYR A 515 -9.57 -2.63 15.64
N VAL A 516 -10.87 -2.83 15.94
CA VAL A 516 -11.37 -3.97 16.71
C VAL A 516 -12.31 -4.81 15.86
N VAL A 517 -12.02 -6.11 15.77
CA VAL A 517 -12.90 -7.08 15.10
C VAL A 517 -13.65 -7.91 16.15
N THR A 518 -14.98 -7.91 16.04
CA THR A 518 -15.93 -8.67 16.84
C THR A 518 -16.85 -9.47 15.92
N GLU A 519 -17.55 -10.48 16.45
CA GLU A 519 -18.53 -11.24 15.65
C GLU A 519 -19.60 -10.34 15.01
N GLU A 520 -19.94 -9.21 15.65
CA GLU A 520 -20.97 -8.28 15.19
C GLU A 520 -20.51 -7.38 14.05
N ASN A 521 -19.22 -7.00 14.00
CA ASN A 521 -18.68 -6.06 13.02
C ASN A 521 -17.73 -6.71 12.00
N MET A 522 -17.40 -7.99 12.15
CA MET A 522 -16.45 -8.73 11.29
C MET A 522 -16.81 -8.64 9.79
N SER A 523 -18.09 -8.53 9.44
CA SER A 523 -18.54 -8.38 8.06
C SER A 523 -18.16 -7.04 7.42
N MET A 524 -17.72 -6.05 8.20
CA MET A 524 -17.28 -4.74 7.75
C MET A 524 -15.81 -4.67 7.36
N PHE A 525 -15.05 -5.72 7.67
CA PHE A 525 -13.61 -5.82 7.48
C PHE A 525 -13.27 -6.80 6.36
N THR A 526 -12.13 -6.59 5.71
CA THR A 526 -11.56 -7.56 4.76
C THR A 526 -11.13 -8.83 5.50
N ALA A 527 -11.00 -9.94 4.79
CA ALA A 527 -10.48 -11.16 5.44
C ALA A 527 -9.05 -10.96 5.94
N ALA A 528 -8.25 -10.14 5.26
CA ALA A 528 -6.92 -9.76 5.72
C ALA A 528 -6.95 -9.00 7.04
N GLU A 529 -7.80 -7.97 7.19
CA GLU A 529 -7.95 -7.21 8.44
C GLU A 529 -8.40 -8.13 9.60
N VAL A 530 -9.36 -9.02 9.34
CA VAL A 530 -9.83 -10.00 10.34
C VAL A 530 -8.71 -10.95 10.77
N LEU A 531 -7.91 -11.45 9.82
CA LEU A 531 -6.79 -12.34 10.10
C LEU A 531 -5.66 -11.61 10.85
N THR A 532 -5.36 -10.37 10.47
CA THR A 532 -4.34 -9.52 11.12
C THR A 532 -4.72 -9.27 12.58
N PHE A 533 -5.96 -8.84 12.85
CA PHE A 533 -6.46 -8.66 14.21
C PHE A 533 -6.41 -9.97 15.02
N SER A 534 -6.92 -11.06 14.45
CA SER A 534 -6.96 -12.37 15.13
C SER A 534 -5.55 -12.88 15.50
N ARG A 535 -4.55 -12.62 14.65
CA ARG A 535 -3.16 -12.96 14.92
C ARG A 535 -2.53 -12.09 15.99
N ALA A 536 -2.80 -10.79 15.97
CA ALA A 536 -2.35 -9.90 17.01
C ALA A 536 -2.86 -10.36 18.38
N VAL A 537 -4.16 -10.66 18.49
CA VAL A 537 -4.75 -11.23 19.71
C VAL A 537 -4.05 -12.54 20.12
N ALA A 538 -3.84 -13.47 19.18
CA ALA A 538 -3.19 -14.74 19.47
C ALA A 538 -1.74 -14.57 19.99
N ARG A 539 -0.96 -13.65 19.42
CA ARG A 539 0.40 -13.35 19.88
C ARG A 539 0.42 -12.78 21.30
N TYR A 540 -0.45 -11.82 21.61
CA TYR A 540 -0.51 -11.24 22.96
C TYR A 540 -1.06 -12.22 24.02
N ARG A 541 -1.86 -13.21 23.61
CA ARG A 541 -2.23 -14.34 24.49
C ARG A 541 -1.05 -15.25 24.79
N GLN A 542 -0.26 -15.58 23.78
CA GLN A 542 0.89 -16.50 23.91
C GLN A 542 2.07 -15.87 24.64
N GLY A 543 2.28 -14.55 24.51
CA GLY A 543 3.29 -13.81 25.27
C GLY A 543 3.00 -13.65 26.77
N ARG A 544 1.91 -14.23 27.29
CA ARG A 544 1.57 -14.27 28.73
C ARG A 544 1.93 -15.59 29.42
N GLU A 545 2.41 -16.59 28.69
CA GLU A 545 3.06 -17.79 29.25
C GLU A 545 4.57 -17.58 29.35
#